data_AF-A0A0A9CXG7-F1
#
_entry.id   AF-A0A0A9CXG7-F1
#
_cell.length_a   1.000
_cell.length_b   1.000
_cell.length_c   1.000
_cell.angle_alpha   90.00
_cell.angle_beta   90.00
_cell.angle_gamma   90.00
#
_symmetry.space_group_name_H-M   'P 1'
#
loop_
_entity.id
_entity.type
_entity.pdbx_description
1 polymer ?
#
loop_
_entity_poly.entity_id
_entity_poly.type
_entity_poly.pdbx_seq_one_letter_code
_entity_poly.pdbx_strand_id
1 'polypeptide(L)'
;MRIQFAKGKPLNLDLPAIKLEDHEDVTEEAVSTCLRRAISRFSTFQAHDGHWPGDYGGPMFLMPGLTIALYVSGALNTVLSPEHQKEIRRYLYNHQNEDGGWGLHIEGPSTMFGSALTYVGLRLLGEGPDSGDGAMEKGRNWILDHGGATFITSWGKFFSLGTWCI
;
A
#
# COMPACT_ATOMS: atom_id res chain seq x y z
N MET A 1 2.78 -5.71 -10.19
CA MET A 1 3.54 -6.96 -10.45
C MET A 1 2.74 -7.99 -11.28
N ARG A 2 1.58 -8.49 -10.82
CA ARG A 2 0.76 -9.51 -11.54
C ARG A 2 0.50 -9.23 -13.04
N ILE A 3 0.15 -7.98 -13.36
CA ILE A 3 -0.20 -7.59 -14.75
C ILE A 3 1.00 -7.67 -15.70
N GLN A 4 2.23 -7.55 -15.19
CA GLN A 4 3.44 -7.69 -16.01
C GLN A 4 3.63 -9.13 -16.50
N PHE A 5 3.27 -10.13 -15.68
CA PHE A 5 3.34 -11.55 -16.07
C PHE A 5 2.34 -11.89 -17.18
N ALA A 6 1.10 -11.40 -17.06
CA ALA A 6 0.09 -11.60 -18.11
C ALA A 6 0.47 -10.96 -19.45
N LYS A 7 1.23 -9.85 -19.45
CA LYS A 7 1.74 -9.26 -20.70
C LYS A 7 2.72 -10.17 -21.43
N GLY A 8 3.50 -10.98 -20.70
CA GLY A 8 4.45 -11.93 -21.28
C GLY A 8 3.82 -13.23 -21.78
N LYS A 9 2.57 -13.53 -21.37
CA LYS A 9 1.82 -14.72 -21.76
C LYS A 9 0.45 -14.31 -22.34
N PRO A 10 0.42 -13.77 -23.57
CA PRO A 10 -0.84 -13.38 -24.20
C PRO A 10 -1.74 -14.60 -24.33
N LEU A 11 -2.95 -14.49 -23.80
CA LEU A 11 -3.93 -15.55 -23.81
C LEU A 11 -4.96 -15.29 -24.90
N ASN A 12 -4.99 -16.17 -25.90
CA ASN A 12 -6.10 -16.20 -26.84
C ASN A 12 -7.22 -17.03 -26.22
N LEU A 13 -8.33 -16.38 -25.89
CA LEU A 13 -9.41 -16.94 -25.07
C LEU A 13 -10.66 -17.10 -25.94
N ASP A 14 -10.78 -18.27 -26.56
CA ASP A 14 -11.91 -18.63 -27.44
C ASP A 14 -13.09 -19.22 -26.66
N LEU A 15 -13.44 -18.59 -25.55
CA LEU A 15 -14.58 -18.95 -24.71
C LEU A 15 -15.48 -17.72 -24.60
N PRO A 16 -16.81 -17.82 -24.71
CA PRO A 16 -17.67 -16.65 -24.60
C PRO A 16 -17.67 -16.08 -23.18
N ALA A 17 -17.72 -14.76 -23.05
CA ALA A 17 -17.94 -14.11 -21.76
C ALA A 17 -19.42 -14.22 -21.40
N ILE A 18 -19.73 -15.03 -20.39
CA ILE A 18 -21.10 -15.22 -19.92
C ILE A 18 -21.40 -14.17 -18.85
N LYS A 19 -22.49 -13.42 -19.06
CA LYS A 19 -23.09 -12.53 -18.07
C LYS A 19 -24.51 -13.01 -17.88
N LEU A 20 -24.85 -13.35 -16.64
CA LEU A 20 -26.21 -13.72 -16.27
C LEU A 20 -26.90 -12.47 -15.71
N GLU A 21 -28.17 -12.28 -16.04
CA GLU A 21 -29.03 -11.28 -15.38
C GLU A 21 -29.56 -11.82 -14.03
N ASP A 22 -30.03 -10.94 -13.15
CA ASP A 22 -30.43 -11.27 -11.75
C ASP A 22 -31.51 -12.38 -11.64
N HIS A 23 -32.20 -12.70 -12.74
CA HIS A 23 -33.29 -13.67 -12.78
C HIS A 23 -33.05 -14.86 -13.73
N GLU A 24 -31.85 -15.00 -14.30
CA GLU A 24 -31.50 -16.14 -15.15
C GLU A 24 -31.01 -17.34 -14.32
N ASP A 25 -31.38 -18.54 -14.75
CA ASP A 25 -30.92 -19.77 -14.11
C ASP A 25 -29.42 -19.99 -14.35
N VAL A 26 -28.70 -20.32 -13.27
CA VAL A 26 -27.27 -20.68 -13.35
C VAL A 26 -27.14 -22.10 -13.90
N THR A 27 -26.73 -22.22 -15.16
CA THR A 27 -26.53 -23.52 -15.81
C THR A 27 -25.12 -24.08 -15.56
N GLU A 28 -24.97 -25.40 -15.63
CA GLU A 28 -23.66 -26.07 -15.51
C GLU A 28 -22.68 -25.59 -16.59
N GLU A 29 -23.17 -25.38 -17.82
CA GLU A 29 -22.38 -24.87 -18.93
C GLU A 29 -21.87 -23.44 -18.66
N ALA A 30 -22.72 -22.59 -18.06
CA ALA A 30 -22.34 -21.24 -17.68
C ALA A 30 -21.21 -21.25 -16.65
N VAL A 31 -21.35 -22.07 -15.61
CA VAL A 31 -20.34 -22.26 -14.56
C VAL A 31 -19.03 -22.79 -15.14
N SER A 32 -19.09 -23.85 -15.95
CA SER A 32 -17.92 -24.49 -16.56
C SER A 32 -17.15 -23.53 -17.48
N THR A 33 -17.87 -22.75 -18.30
CA THR A 33 -17.25 -21.76 -19.18
C THR A 33 -16.60 -20.63 -18.39
N CYS A 34 -17.27 -20.09 -17.38
CA CYS A 34 -16.72 -19.06 -16.50
C CYS A 34 -15.47 -19.57 -15.76
N LEU A 35 -15.51 -20.79 -15.23
CA LEU A 35 -14.38 -21.39 -14.51
C LEU A 35 -13.18 -21.60 -15.44
N ARG A 36 -13.39 -22.15 -16.64
CA ARG A 36 -12.32 -22.31 -17.63
C ARG A 36 -11.70 -20.97 -18.00
N ARG A 37 -12.53 -19.93 -18.23
CA ARG A 37 -12.04 -18.56 -18.48
C ARG A 37 -11.20 -18.03 -17.33
N ALA A 38 -11.67 -18.17 -16.09
CA ALA A 38 -10.96 -17.71 -14.91
C ALA A 38 -9.61 -18.44 -14.73
N ILE A 39 -9.59 -19.77 -14.84
CA ILE A 39 -8.37 -20.58 -14.71
C ILE A 39 -7.39 -20.25 -15.84
N SER A 40 -7.85 -20.18 -17.09
CA SER A 40 -7.01 -19.80 -18.23
C SER A 40 -6.41 -18.42 -18.03
N ARG A 41 -7.17 -17.45 -17.51
CA ARG A 41 -6.63 -16.13 -17.20
C ARG A 41 -5.63 -16.19 -16.05
N PHE A 42 -5.96 -16.88 -14.96
CA PHE A 42 -5.13 -16.94 -13.77
C PHE A 42 -3.80 -17.66 -14.00
N SER A 43 -3.75 -18.64 -14.91
CA SER A 43 -2.52 -19.32 -15.30
C SER A 43 -1.52 -18.39 -16.02
N THR A 44 -2.00 -17.33 -16.68
CA THR A 44 -1.12 -16.30 -17.28
C THR A 44 -0.32 -15.51 -16.25
N PHE A 45 -0.74 -15.50 -14.99
CA PHE A 45 -0.03 -14.84 -13.90
C PHE A 45 1.08 -15.69 -13.30
N GLN A 46 1.16 -16.98 -13.61
CA GLN A 46 2.18 -17.87 -13.06
C GLN A 46 3.58 -17.44 -13.54
N ALA A 47 4.50 -17.28 -12.59
CA ALA A 47 5.90 -16.99 -12.85
C ALA A 47 6.64 -18.19 -13.47
N HIS A 48 7.88 -17.97 -13.89
CA HIS A 48 8.69 -18.95 -14.62
C HIS A 48 9.11 -20.16 -13.76
N ASP A 49 9.20 -19.97 -12.46
CA ASP A 49 9.50 -20.96 -11.42
C ASP A 49 8.23 -21.59 -10.80
N GLY A 50 7.05 -21.24 -11.33
CA GLY A 50 5.78 -21.82 -10.95
C GLY A 50 5.01 -21.12 -9.84
N HIS A 51 5.56 -20.07 -9.19
CA HIS A 51 4.83 -19.33 -8.16
C HIS A 51 3.81 -18.33 -8.74
N TRP A 52 2.90 -17.83 -7.90
CA TRP A 52 1.97 -16.74 -8.26
C TRP A 52 2.29 -15.46 -7.48
N PRO A 53 2.88 -14.45 -8.12
CA PRO A 53 3.20 -13.20 -7.45
C PRO A 53 1.90 -12.49 -7.07
N GLY A 54 1.92 -11.78 -5.94
CA GLY A 54 0.77 -11.07 -5.43
C GLY A 54 1.18 -9.85 -4.62
N ASP A 55 0.31 -8.84 -4.63
CA ASP A 55 0.40 -7.80 -3.63
C ASP A 55 -0.02 -8.42 -2.28
N TYR A 56 0.82 -8.22 -1.28
CA TYR A 56 0.61 -8.65 0.11
C TYR A 56 0.82 -7.48 1.06
N GLY A 57 0.40 -6.29 0.63
CA GLY A 57 0.32 -5.10 1.46
C GLY A 57 -0.83 -5.17 2.48
N GLY A 58 -1.14 -4.01 3.05
CA GLY A 58 -2.19 -3.86 4.05
C GLY A 58 -1.71 -3.09 5.27
N PRO A 59 -0.74 -3.60 6.04
CA PRO A 59 -0.21 -2.89 7.21
C PRO A 59 0.51 -1.59 6.85
N MET A 60 0.14 -0.49 7.51
CA MET A 60 0.65 0.85 7.20
C MET A 60 1.89 1.27 8.01
N PHE A 61 2.35 0.43 8.94
CA PHE A 61 3.52 0.71 9.77
C PHE A 61 4.83 0.08 9.25
N LEU A 62 4.77 -0.81 8.25
CA LEU A 62 5.94 -1.49 7.71
C LEU A 62 6.83 -0.54 6.89
N MET A 63 6.22 0.23 5.98
CA MET A 63 6.94 1.17 5.12
C MET A 63 7.57 2.34 5.91
N PRO A 64 6.87 2.97 6.87
CA PRO A 64 7.49 3.93 7.78
C PRO A 64 8.61 3.30 8.62
N GLY A 65 8.41 2.11 9.18
CA GLY A 65 9.42 1.41 9.98
C GLY A 65 10.70 1.12 9.20
N LEU A 66 10.58 0.64 7.96
CA LEU A 66 11.73 0.45 7.05
C LEU A 66 12.45 1.78 6.78
N THR A 67 11.68 2.82 6.47
CA THR A 67 12.24 4.16 6.17
C THR A 67 13.04 4.71 7.34
N ILE A 68 12.49 4.63 8.56
CA ILE A 68 13.16 5.08 9.79
C ILE A 68 14.43 4.26 10.02
N ALA A 69 14.36 2.94 9.91
CA ALA A 69 15.52 2.07 10.12
C ALA A 69 16.65 2.36 9.12
N LEU A 70 16.31 2.52 7.84
CA LEU A 70 17.28 2.85 6.79
C LEU A 70 17.86 4.26 6.94
N TYR A 71 17.06 5.22 7.40
CA TYR A 71 17.54 6.56 7.70
C TYR A 71 18.54 6.56 8.85
N VAL A 72 18.21 5.92 9.97
CA VAL A 72 19.08 5.85 11.16
C VAL A 72 20.39 5.10 10.86
N SER A 73 20.34 4.07 10.02
CA SER A 73 21.53 3.32 9.60
C SER A 73 22.36 4.01 8.50
N GLY A 74 21.91 5.16 7.97
CA GLY A 74 22.57 5.85 6.86
C GLY A 74 22.48 5.11 5.51
N ALA A 75 21.65 4.07 5.41
CA ALA A 75 21.53 3.20 4.25
C ALA A 75 20.38 3.59 3.30
N LEU A 76 19.60 4.64 3.62
CA LEU A 76 18.40 5.02 2.88
C LEU A 76 18.64 5.15 1.37
N ASN A 77 19.61 5.96 0.95
CA ASN A 77 19.90 6.20 -0.47
C ASN A 77 20.70 5.05 -1.13
N THR A 78 21.25 4.14 -0.33
CA THR A 78 21.95 2.96 -0.82
C THR A 78 20.96 1.84 -1.17
N VAL A 79 19.92 1.68 -0.34
CA VAL A 79 18.92 0.61 -0.49
C VAL A 79 17.73 1.06 -1.34
N LEU A 80 17.27 2.30 -1.18
CA LEU A 80 16.13 2.85 -1.89
C LEU A 80 16.59 3.84 -2.95
N SER A 81 16.46 3.45 -4.22
CA SER A 81 16.67 4.34 -5.36
C SER A 81 15.67 5.51 -5.33
N PRO A 82 15.94 6.59 -6.09
CA PRO A 82 15.00 7.71 -6.21
C PRO A 82 13.59 7.27 -6.64
N GLU A 83 13.48 6.27 -7.50
CA GLU A 83 12.22 5.69 -7.97
C GLU A 83 11.51 4.92 -6.85
N HIS A 84 12.24 4.12 -6.07
CA HIS A 84 11.66 3.47 -4.88
C HIS A 84 11.10 4.53 -3.93
N GLN A 85 11.89 5.55 -3.59
CA GLN A 85 11.43 6.60 -2.67
C GLN A 85 10.20 7.34 -3.22
N LYS A 86 10.18 7.66 -4.52
CA LYS A 86 9.02 8.29 -5.17
C LYS A 86 7.76 7.43 -5.06
N GLU A 87 7.88 6.13 -5.33
CA GLU A 87 6.75 5.21 -5.28
C GLU A 87 6.27 4.93 -3.86
N ILE A 88 7.18 4.92 -2.88
CA ILE A 88 6.82 4.84 -1.46
C ILE A 88 6.02 6.07 -1.03
N ARG A 89 6.47 7.27 -1.39
CA ARG A 89 5.71 8.51 -1.11
C ARG A 89 4.33 8.47 -1.75
N ARG A 90 4.24 8.09 -3.03
CA ARG A 90 2.96 7.92 -3.73
C ARG A 90 2.05 6.92 -3.02
N TYR A 91 2.58 5.78 -2.58
CA TYR A 91 1.81 4.77 -1.84
C TYR A 91 1.26 5.35 -0.53
N LEU A 92 2.08 6.05 0.25
CA LEU A 92 1.64 6.62 1.54
C LEU A 92 0.57 7.70 1.32
N TYR A 93 0.73 8.58 0.33
CA TYR A 93 -0.29 9.59 0.01
C TYR A 93 -1.60 8.98 -0.47
N ASN A 94 -1.56 7.94 -1.30
CA ASN A 94 -2.77 7.27 -1.79
C ASN A 94 -3.60 6.61 -0.67
N HIS A 95 -3.03 6.39 0.50
CA HIS A 95 -3.69 5.78 1.66
C HIS A 95 -3.92 6.77 2.81
N GLN A 96 -3.77 8.08 2.55
CA GLN A 96 -4.23 9.08 3.50
C GLN A 96 -5.76 9.09 3.52
N ASN A 97 -6.34 9.05 4.73
CA ASN A 97 -7.78 9.12 4.91
C ASN A 97 -8.29 10.54 4.64
N GLU A 98 -9.60 10.68 4.39
CA GLU A 98 -10.22 11.99 4.14
C GLU A 98 -10.05 12.98 5.29
N ASP A 99 -9.93 12.48 6.52
CA ASP A 99 -9.65 13.27 7.73
C ASP A 99 -8.19 13.76 7.83
N GLY A 100 -7.31 13.33 6.92
CA GLY A 100 -5.90 13.71 6.88
C GLY A 100 -4.96 12.76 7.62
N GLY A 101 -5.47 11.78 8.36
CA GLY A 101 -4.63 10.82 9.08
C GLY A 101 -4.33 9.56 8.27
N TRP A 102 -3.64 8.61 8.93
CA TRP A 102 -3.38 7.27 8.42
C TRP A 102 -3.72 6.20 9.45
N GLY A 103 -4.28 5.09 8.98
CA GLY A 103 -4.67 3.97 9.82
C GLY A 103 -3.55 2.99 10.16
N LEU A 104 -3.89 1.96 10.94
CA LEU A 104 -3.01 0.82 11.22
C LEU A 104 -2.78 -0.03 9.96
N HIS A 105 -3.78 -0.05 9.07
CA HIS A 105 -3.77 -0.69 7.76
C HIS A 105 -4.52 0.18 6.75
N ILE A 106 -4.41 -0.15 5.46
CA ILE A 106 -4.93 0.66 4.32
C ILE A 106 -6.45 0.91 4.33
N GLU A 107 -7.23 0.04 4.98
CA GLU A 107 -8.69 0.16 5.13
C GLU A 107 -9.10 0.65 6.52
N GLY A 108 -8.13 0.96 7.38
CA GLY A 108 -8.38 1.31 8.78
C GLY A 108 -8.62 2.81 8.97
N PRO A 109 -9.40 3.20 10.00
CA PRO A 109 -9.53 4.60 10.37
C PRO A 109 -8.19 5.16 10.84
N SER A 110 -8.04 6.47 10.80
CA SER A 110 -6.83 7.15 11.24
C SER A 110 -6.51 6.86 12.70
N THR A 111 -5.23 6.61 12.98
CA THR A 111 -4.74 6.30 14.34
C THR A 111 -3.50 7.11 14.64
N MET A 112 -3.24 7.44 15.91
CA MET A 112 -2.01 8.13 16.28
C MET A 112 -0.75 7.37 15.84
N PHE A 113 -0.78 6.04 15.92
CA PHE A 113 0.33 5.18 15.48
C PHE A 113 0.56 5.25 13.96
N GLY A 114 -0.49 5.06 13.16
CA GLY A 114 -0.41 5.14 11.70
C GLY A 114 -0.03 6.53 11.21
N SER A 115 -0.72 7.56 11.70
CA SER A 115 -0.51 8.96 11.31
C SER A 115 0.89 9.45 11.67
N ALA A 116 1.32 9.28 12.92
CA ALA A 116 2.62 9.81 13.35
C ALA A 116 3.78 9.11 12.65
N LEU A 117 3.74 7.77 12.52
CA LEU A 117 4.81 7.06 11.80
C LEU A 117 4.84 7.42 10.33
N THR A 118 3.68 7.48 9.67
CA THR A 118 3.62 7.83 8.24
C THR A 118 4.13 9.24 7.99
N TYR A 119 3.71 10.21 8.82
CA TYR A 119 4.20 11.58 8.75
C TYR A 119 5.73 11.64 8.90
N VAL A 120 6.30 11.00 9.93
CA VAL A 120 7.75 10.96 10.14
C VAL A 120 8.44 10.28 8.95
N GLY A 121 7.93 9.14 8.48
CA GLY A 121 8.48 8.44 7.31
C GLY A 121 8.54 9.33 6.06
N LEU A 122 7.47 10.08 5.78
CA LEU A 122 7.43 11.04 4.68
C LEU A 122 8.45 12.18 4.86
N ARG A 123 8.58 12.74 6.08
CA ARG A 123 9.59 13.76 6.39
C ARG A 123 11.01 13.25 6.13
N LEU A 124 11.31 12.00 6.51
CA LEU A 124 12.62 11.38 6.27
C LEU A 124 12.87 11.05 4.79
N LEU A 125 11.82 10.88 3.99
CA LEU A 125 11.89 10.77 2.53
C LEU A 125 11.96 12.12 1.81
N GLY A 126 12.13 13.23 2.55
CA GLY A 126 12.35 14.57 2.01
C GLY A 126 11.10 15.41 1.79
N GLU A 127 9.90 14.92 2.16
CA GLU A 127 8.67 15.71 2.05
C GLU A 127 8.67 16.82 3.09
N GLY A 128 8.37 18.05 2.68
CA GLY A 128 8.23 19.23 3.53
C GLY A 128 7.00 19.19 4.44
N PRO A 129 6.92 20.07 5.45
CA PRO A 129 5.73 20.20 6.30
C PRO A 129 4.45 20.57 5.51
N ASP A 130 4.60 21.21 4.35
CA ASP A 130 3.49 21.70 3.52
C ASP A 130 3.46 21.00 2.14
N SER A 131 4.14 19.87 2.01
CA SER A 131 4.22 19.10 0.76
C SER A 131 3.03 18.14 0.56
N GLY A 132 3.01 17.45 -0.59
CA GLY A 132 1.92 16.54 -0.97
C GLY A 132 0.59 17.25 -1.20
N ASP A 133 0.61 18.46 -1.77
CA ASP A 133 -0.59 19.27 -2.04
C ASP A 133 -1.48 19.45 -0.79
N GLY A 134 -0.84 19.70 0.36
CA GLY A 134 -1.49 19.88 1.66
C GLY A 134 -1.70 18.60 2.46
N ALA A 135 -1.35 17.43 1.92
CA ALA A 135 -1.39 16.15 2.65
C ALA A 135 -0.56 16.19 3.94
N MET A 136 0.66 16.74 3.88
CA MET A 136 1.53 16.82 5.06
C MET A 136 0.97 17.75 6.13
N GLU A 137 0.40 18.88 5.74
CA GLU A 137 -0.25 19.82 6.66
C GLU A 137 -1.44 19.16 7.36
N LYS A 138 -2.33 18.51 6.60
CA LYS A 138 -3.48 17.78 7.14
C LYS A 138 -3.06 16.68 8.12
N GLY A 139 -2.03 15.92 7.78
CA GLY A 139 -1.46 14.90 8.65
C GLY A 139 -0.93 15.46 9.96
N ARG A 140 -0.18 16.57 9.90
CA ARG A 140 0.31 17.28 11.08
C ARG A 140 -0.85 17.78 11.94
N ASN A 141 -1.83 18.44 11.35
CA ASN A 141 -2.98 18.98 12.06
C ASN A 141 -3.78 17.85 12.73
N TRP A 142 -4.04 16.75 12.02
CA TRP A 142 -4.69 15.58 12.59
C TRP A 142 -3.94 15.06 13.83
N ILE A 143 -2.60 14.94 13.76
CA ILE A 143 -1.78 14.50 14.90
C ILE A 143 -1.92 15.47 16.09
N LEU A 144 -1.83 16.78 15.84
CA LEU A 144 -1.91 17.80 16.90
C LEU A 144 -3.30 17.84 17.55
N ASP A 145 -4.36 17.79 16.73
CA ASP A 145 -5.76 17.86 17.19
C ASP A 145 -6.16 16.63 18.03
N HIS A 146 -5.45 15.50 17.86
CA HIS A 146 -5.68 14.25 18.59
C HIS A 146 -4.70 14.03 19.76
N GLY A 147 -4.09 15.10 20.28
CA GLY A 147 -3.25 15.08 21.49
C GLY A 147 -1.76 14.90 21.24
N GLY A 148 -1.33 14.79 19.98
CA GLY A 148 0.06 14.70 19.59
C GLY A 148 0.70 13.32 19.76
N ALA A 149 1.95 13.21 19.29
CA ALA A 149 2.69 11.94 19.21
C ALA A 149 3.00 11.30 20.58
N THR A 150 2.78 11.98 21.70
CA THR A 150 2.95 11.40 23.05
C THR A 150 1.93 10.31 23.36
N PHE A 151 0.77 10.32 22.67
CA PHE A 151 -0.29 9.32 22.77
C PHE A 151 -0.06 8.10 21.86
N ILE A 152 1.10 8.01 21.20
CA ILE A 152 1.42 6.88 20.33
C ILE A 152 1.59 5.57 21.14
N THR A 153 1.30 4.44 20.50
CA THR A 153 1.45 3.09 21.09
C THR A 153 2.91 2.75 21.36
N SER A 154 3.17 1.70 22.15
CA SER A 154 4.54 1.30 22.56
C SER A 154 5.48 1.05 21.38
N TRP A 155 4.99 0.42 20.31
CA TRP A 155 5.77 0.24 19.08
C TRP A 155 6.11 1.57 18.41
N GLY A 156 5.18 2.53 18.42
CA GLY A 156 5.45 3.87 17.91
C GLY A 156 6.53 4.58 18.71
N LYS A 157 6.50 4.46 20.05
CA LYS A 157 7.55 4.99 20.93
C LYS A 157 8.91 4.40 20.58
N PHE A 158 8.98 3.09 20.36
CA PHE A 158 10.21 2.41 19.94
C PHE A 158 10.80 3.02 18.67
N PHE A 159 9.98 3.22 17.63
CA PHE A 159 10.45 3.83 16.38
C PHE A 159 10.78 5.31 16.50
N SER A 160 10.16 6.03 17.43
CA SER A 160 10.45 7.45 17.66
C SER A 160 11.71 7.70 18.50
N LEU A 161 12.24 6.70 19.21
CA LEU A 161 13.47 6.82 20.00
C LEU A 161 14.68 7.08 19.07
N GLY A 162 15.07 8.36 18.95
CA GLY A 162 16.15 8.82 18.10
C GLY A 162 15.74 9.88 17.07
N THR A 163 14.44 10.08 16.84
CA THR A 163 13.88 11.03 15.86
C THR A 163 13.11 12.20 16.48
N TRP A 164 13.10 12.36 17.81
CA TRP A 164 12.37 13.41 18.55
C TRP A 164 12.84 14.87 18.31
N CYS A 165 13.56 15.16 17.23
CA CYS A 165 14.01 16.51 16.87
C CYS A 165 13.35 17.06 15.60
N ILE A 166 12.15 16.60 15.23
CA ILE A 166 11.39 17.13 14.07
C ILE A 166 10.04 17.67 14.50
#